data_AF-A0A7J7CXL5-F1
#
_entry.id   AF-A0A7J7CXL5-F1
#
_cell.length_a   1.000
_cell.length_b   1.000
_cell.length_c   1.000
_cell.angle_alpha   90.00
_cell.angle_beta   90.00
_cell.angle_gamma   90.00
#
_symmetry.space_group_name_H-M   'P 1'
#
loop_
_entity.id
_entity.type
_entity.pdbx_description
1 polymer ?
#
loop_
_entity_poly.entity_id
_entity_poly.type
_entity_poly.pdbx_seq_one_letter_code
_entity_poly.pdbx_strand_id
1 'polypeptide(L)'
;MEIKLLTFPADSPPLCVIVAAKVAGITLHSEASASVPTLDFSDGHKLHGTYALLRYIGRIATIPNFYGQNAYESAKGLVKDGKV
;
A
#
# COMPACT_ATOMS: atom_id res chain seq x y z
N MET A 1 -14.36 -5.09 1.96
CA MET A 1 -13.25 -6.05 2.14
C MET A 1 -12.35 -5.43 3.19
N GLU A 2 -12.29 -6.00 4.39
CA GLU A 2 -11.60 -5.40 5.52
C GLU A 2 -10.18 -5.95 5.64
N ILE A 3 -9.22 -5.07 5.91
CA ILE A 3 -7.84 -5.46 6.20
C ILE A 3 -7.80 -6.08 7.59
N LYS A 4 -7.30 -7.31 7.69
CA LYS A 4 -7.17 -8.02 8.97
C LYS A 4 -5.79 -7.85 9.56
N LEU A 5 -4.75 -8.08 8.76
CA LEU A 5 -3.37 -8.11 9.22
C LEU A 5 -2.40 -7.71 8.11
N LEU A 6 -1.37 -6.93 8.46
CA LEU A 6 -0.21 -6.68 7.65
C LEU A 6 0.98 -7.47 8.21
N THR A 7 1.53 -8.41 7.43
CA THR A 7 2.76 -9.13 7.78
C THR A 7 3.93 -8.65 6.94
N PHE A 8 5.14 -8.57 7.51
CA PHE A 8 6.35 -8.15 6.78
C PHE A 8 7.65 -8.64 7.44
N PRO A 9 8.79 -8.62 6.72
CA PRO A 9 10.10 -8.94 7.29
C PRO A 9 10.48 -8.00 8.43
N ALA A 10 10.84 -8.53 9.60
CA ALA A 10 11.23 -7.74 10.77
C ALA A 10 12.33 -6.70 10.45
N ASP A 11 13.29 -7.08 9.62
CA ASP A 11 14.44 -6.26 9.25
C ASP A 11 14.14 -5.25 8.12
N SER A 12 13.02 -5.40 7.42
CA SER A 12 12.63 -4.52 6.31
C SER A 12 11.13 -4.19 6.34
N PRO A 13 10.67 -3.44 7.36
CA PRO A 13 9.28 -3.02 7.45
C PRO A 13 8.90 -2.13 6.26
N PRO A 14 7.71 -2.31 5.65
CA PRO A 14 7.23 -1.53 4.52
C PRO A 14 6.72 -0.17 5.01
N LEU A 15 7.65 0.72 5.41
CA LEU A 15 7.33 2.01 6.02
C LEU A 15 6.39 2.85 5.14
N CYS A 16 6.56 2.82 3.82
CA CYS A 16 5.68 3.52 2.89
C CYS A 16 4.23 3.05 2.97
N VAL A 17 3.98 1.75 3.13
CA VAL A 17 2.64 1.16 3.28
C VAL A 17 2.01 1.61 4.60
N ILE A 18 2.78 1.51 5.69
CA ILE A 18 2.33 1.89 7.04
C ILE A 18 1.97 3.39 7.08
N VAL A 19 2.82 4.24 6.51
CA VAL A 19 2.57 5.68 6.44
C VAL A 19 1.36 5.99 5.55
N ALA A 20 1.26 5.37 4.37
CA ALA A 20 0.13 5.61 3.48
C ALA A 20 -1.21 5.24 4.13
N ALA A 21 -1.28 4.11 4.84
CA ALA A 21 -2.48 3.72 5.57
C ALA A 21 -2.81 4.70 6.70
N LYS A 22 -1.80 5.13 7.47
CA LYS A 22 -1.99 6.11 8.54
C LYS A 22 -2.51 7.44 8.01
N VAL A 23 -1.96 7.93 6.89
CA VAL A 23 -2.44 9.14 6.22
C VAL A 23 -3.87 8.95 5.71
N ALA A 24 -4.19 7.79 5.14
CA ALA A 24 -5.53 7.45 4.66
C ALA A 24 -6.56 7.20 5.78
N GLY A 25 -6.17 7.28 7.06
CA GLY A 25 -7.05 7.01 8.19
C GLY A 25 -7.41 5.52 8.36
N ILE A 26 -6.61 4.63 7.81
CA ILE A 26 -6.82 3.17 7.85
C ILE A 26 -6.02 2.58 9.02
N THR A 27 -6.71 1.94 9.95
CA THR A 27 -6.08 1.19 11.04
C THR A 27 -5.48 -0.10 10.50
N LEU A 28 -4.18 -0.29 10.70
CA LEU A 28 -3.48 -1.53 10.36
C LEU A 28 -3.02 -2.24 11.63
N HIS A 29 -3.43 -3.50 11.79
CA HIS A 29 -2.74 -4.43 12.68
C HIS A 29 -1.53 -4.99 11.94
N SER A 30 -0.36 -4.98 12.58
CA SER A 30 0.88 -5.42 11.94
C SER A 30 1.67 -6.41 12.77
N GLU A 31 2.22 -7.43 12.13
CA GLU A 31 3.06 -8.45 12.74
C GLU A 31 4.33 -8.68 11.91
N ALA A 32 5.44 -8.94 12.60
CA ALA A 32 6.68 -9.32 11.95
C ALA A 32 6.65 -10.81 11.56
N SER A 33 7.08 -11.11 10.34
CA SER A 33 7.18 -12.46 9.74
C SER A 33 8.48 -12.56 8.95
N ALA A 34 8.86 -13.75 8.46
CA ALA A 34 9.98 -13.89 7.50
C ALA A 34 9.56 -13.68 6.03
N SER A 35 8.27 -13.42 5.78
CA SER A 35 7.69 -13.32 4.44
C SER A 35 7.66 -11.89 3.91
N VAL A 36 7.60 -11.75 2.57
CA VAL A 36 7.38 -10.46 1.89
C VAL A 36 6.15 -9.73 2.44
N PRO A 37 6.11 -8.39 2.37
CA PRO A 37 4.96 -7.59 2.81
C PRO A 37 3.63 -8.12 2.25
N THR A 38 2.71 -8.45 3.14
CA THR A 38 1.44 -9.12 2.80
C THR A 38 0.28 -8.54 3.60
N LEU A 39 -0.82 -8.23 2.94
CA LEU A 39 -2.10 -7.95 3.58
C LEU A 39 -2.96 -9.20 3.56
N ASP A 40 -3.38 -9.65 4.74
CA ASP A 40 -4.41 -10.65 4.92
C ASP A 40 -5.76 -9.94 5.10
N PHE A 41 -6.78 -10.41 4.38
CA PHE A 41 -8.13 -9.88 4.45
C PHE A 41 -9.05 -10.80 5.26
N SER A 42 -10.15 -10.23 5.77
CA SER A 42 -11.14 -10.97 6.56
C SER A 42 -11.81 -12.12 5.80
N ASP A 43 -11.81 -12.06 4.46
CA ASP A 43 -12.41 -13.04 3.56
C ASP A 43 -11.44 -14.17 3.15
N GLY A 44 -10.21 -14.16 3.67
CA GLY A 44 -9.18 -15.16 3.40
C GLY A 44 -8.30 -14.85 2.19
N HIS A 45 -8.58 -13.78 1.43
CA HIS A 45 -7.67 -13.35 0.37
C HIS A 45 -6.39 -12.75 0.95
N LYS A 46 -5.35 -12.76 0.12
CA LYS A 46 -4.05 -12.18 0.43
C LYS A 46 -3.57 -11.30 -0.71
N LEU A 47 -2.96 -10.18 -0.38
CA LEU A 47 -2.27 -9.32 -1.34
C LEU A 47 -0.81 -9.21 -0.93
N HIS A 48 0.09 -9.42 -1.89
CA HIS A 48 1.53 -9.48 -1.63
C HIS A 48 2.26 -8.37 -2.38
N GLY A 49 3.32 -7.84 -1.75
CA GLY A 49 4.26 -6.90 -2.35
C GLY A 49 3.91 -5.43 -2.13
N THR A 50 4.91 -4.65 -1.75
CA THR A 50 4.79 -3.24 -1.35
C THR A 50 4.00 -2.38 -2.35
N TYR A 51 4.22 -2.53 -3.65
CA TYR A 51 3.52 -1.74 -4.67
C TYR A 51 2.03 -2.08 -4.78
N ALA A 52 1.68 -3.36 -4.67
CA ALA A 52 0.29 -3.80 -4.69
C ALA A 52 -0.44 -3.27 -3.44
N LEU A 53 0.22 -3.35 -2.28
CA LEU A 53 -0.26 -2.83 -1.01
C LEU A 53 -0.53 -1.32 -1.08
N LEU A 54 0.43 -0.54 -1.58
CA LEU A 54 0.28 0.91 -1.76
C LEU A 54 -0.87 1.27 -2.71
N ARG A 55 -0.99 0.54 -3.83
CA ARG A 55 -2.08 0.73 -4.78
C ARG A 55 -3.43 0.44 -4.15
N TYR A 56 -3.52 -0.62 -3.36
CA TYR A 56 -4.75 -0.99 -2.67
C TYR A 56 -5.16 0.09 -1.66
N ILE A 57 -4.27 0.47 -0.74
CA ILE A 57 -4.49 1.55 0.24
C ILE A 57 -4.89 2.84 -0.48
N GLY A 58 -4.15 3.19 -1.54
CA GLY A 58 -4.39 4.36 -2.36
C GLY A 58 -5.80 4.42 -2.95
N ARG A 59 -6.34 3.26 -3.36
CA ARG A 59 -7.68 3.12 -3.97
C ARG A 59 -8.81 3.15 -2.97
N ILE A 60 -8.60 2.66 -1.75
CA ILE A 60 -9.64 2.60 -0.71
C ILE A 60 -9.63 3.81 0.23
N ALA A 61 -8.59 4.65 0.15
CA ALA A 61 -8.51 5.88 0.91
C ALA A 61 -9.67 6.83 0.56
N THR A 62 -10.23 7.48 1.58
CA THR A 62 -11.29 8.49 1.41
C THR A 62 -10.75 9.86 1.01
N ILE A 63 -9.42 10.04 1.04
CA ILE A 63 -8.75 11.26 0.60
C ILE A 63 -8.91 11.38 -0.92
N PRO A 64 -9.48 12.50 -1.43
CA PRO A 64 -9.64 12.71 -2.86
C PRO A 64 -8.30 12.60 -3.59
N ASN A 65 -8.26 11.79 -4.65
CA ASN A 65 -7.11 11.64 -5.56
C ASN A 65 -5.82 11.18 -4.89
N PHE A 66 -5.90 10.51 -3.73
CA PHE A 66 -4.74 10.06 -2.96
C PHE A 66 -3.77 9.18 -3.77
N TYR A 67 -4.28 8.45 -4.75
CA TYR A 67 -3.51 7.62 -5.68
C TYR A 67 -3.70 8.05 -7.15
N GLY A 68 -4.00 9.32 -7.39
CA GLY A 68 -4.35 9.85 -8.72
C GLY A 68 -5.73 9.42 -9.19
N GLN A 69 -6.32 10.18 -10.12
CA GLN A 69 -7.68 9.96 -10.63
C GLN A 69 -7.74 8.94 -11.76
N ASN A 70 -6.66 8.79 -12.51
CA ASN A 70 -6.59 8.00 -13.72
C ASN A 70 -5.26 7.25 -13.83
N ALA A 71 -5.16 6.35 -14.80
CA ALA A 71 -3.98 5.50 -14.99
C ALA A 71 -2.69 6.32 -15.18
N TYR A 72 -2.79 7.49 -15.84
CA TYR A 72 -1.66 8.39 -16.04
C TYR A 72 -1.21 9.04 -14.74
N GLU A 73 -2.13 9.63 -13.97
CA GLU A 73 -1.83 10.26 -12.67
C GLU A 73 -1.30 9.25 -11.65
N SER A 74 -1.86 8.04 -11.58
CA SER A 74 -1.34 6.98 -10.71
C SER A 74 0.08 6.53 -11.07
N ALA A 75 0.53 6.80 -12.30
CA ALA A 75 1.89 6.50 -12.78
C ALA A 75 2.78 7.76 -12.84
N LYS A 76 2.22 8.95 -12.55
CA LYS A 76 2.90 10.24 -12.64
C LYS A 76 3.87 10.38 -11.48
N GLY A 77 5.09 9.97 -11.76
CA GLY A 77 6.23 9.88 -10.84
C GLY A 77 7.46 9.29 -11.52
N LEU A 78 7.28 8.67 -12.70
CA LEU A 78 8.33 8.04 -13.50
C LEU A 78 9.09 8.96 -14.48
N VAL A 79 8.85 10.28 -14.50
CA VAL A 79 9.65 11.19 -15.33
C VAL A 79 9.93 12.47 -14.56
N LYS A 80 11.15 12.59 -14.03
CA LYS A 80 11.80 13.90 -13.90
C LYS A 80 12.47 14.19 -15.22
N ASP A 81 11.95 15.22 -15.89
CA ASP A 81 12.57 15.95 -16.99
C ASP A 81 13.05 15.11 -18.18
N GLY A 82 12.26 15.15 -19.26
CA GLY A 82 12.68 14.74 -20.58
C GLY A 82 13.84 15.58 -21.11
N LYS A 83 15.05 15.28 -20.68
CA LYS A 83 16.23 15.42 -21.51
C LYS A 83 16.50 14.07 -22.17
N VAL A 84 16.23 14.04 -23.48
CA VAL A 84 16.79 13.08 -24.44
C VAL A 84 18.31 13.20 -24.39
#